data_AF-A0A444HCN2-F1
#
_entry.id   AF-A0A444HCN2-F1
#
_cell.length_a   1.000
_cell.length_b   1.000
_cell.length_c   1.000
_cell.angle_alpha   90.00
_cell.angle_beta   90.00
_cell.angle_gamma   90.00
#
_symmetry.space_group_name_H-M   'P 1'
#
loop_
_entity.id
_entity.type
_entity.pdbx_description
1 polymer ?
#
loop_
_entity_poly.entity_id
_entity_poly.type
_entity_poly.pdbx_seq_one_letter_code
_entity_poly.pdbx_strand_id
1 'polypeptide(L)'
;MSKQTIVRLLAGLTFLIFLCPFFQTCSDKNLLKRTVEKGITVTPEELRIEQEKSLIESRKGNTASGYEMAFYIFNKFELQDLSDSGFYYFLCFFIVLIISIILFYFSFKNKFRIIYLLSLINLVLVIFPMLSFYFAEILEDLNQIKYGYYLFIINTIILLLLSRKIMKKDFLPSTVKS
;
A
#
# COMPACT_ATOMS: atom_id res chain seq x y z
N MET A 1 -18.28 1.00 22.59
CA MET A 1 -18.00 -0.03 21.57
C MET A 1 -17.04 -1.08 22.14
N SER A 2 -17.26 -2.38 21.93
CA SER A 2 -16.36 -3.41 22.47
C SER A 2 -14.99 -3.39 21.76
N LYS A 3 -13.89 -3.75 22.45
CA LYS A 3 -12.55 -3.83 21.83
C LYS A 3 -12.53 -4.78 20.62
N GLN A 4 -13.31 -5.85 20.67
CA GLN A 4 -13.44 -6.82 19.59
C GLN A 4 -14.11 -6.21 18.36
N THR A 5 -15.16 -5.41 18.56
CA THR A 5 -15.82 -4.66 17.47
C THR A 5 -14.84 -3.68 16.82
N ILE A 6 -13.99 -3.00 17.60
CA ILE A 6 -12.96 -2.09 17.06
C ILE A 6 -11.98 -2.87 16.17
N VAL A 7 -11.50 -4.05 16.60
CA VAL A 7 -10.61 -4.90 15.78
C VAL A 7 -11.26 -5.29 14.46
N ARG A 8 -12.54 -5.64 14.46
CA ARG A 8 -13.28 -5.99 13.21
C ARG A 8 -13.37 -4.81 12.26
N LEU A 9 -13.69 -3.62 12.78
CA LEU A 9 -13.71 -2.40 11.97
C LEU A 9 -12.33 -2.08 11.39
N LEU A 10 -11.28 -2.15 12.22
CA LEU A 10 -9.91 -1.89 11.77
C LEU A 10 -9.44 -2.90 10.72
N ALA A 11 -9.76 -4.19 10.89
CA ALA A 11 -9.44 -5.23 9.91
C ALA A 11 -10.19 -5.03 8.58
N GLY A 12 -11.47 -4.65 8.65
CA GLY A 12 -12.25 -4.28 7.47
C GLY A 12 -11.69 -3.03 6.79
N LEU A 13 -11.26 -2.05 7.58
CA LEU A 13 -10.63 -0.83 7.08
C LEU A 13 -9.27 -1.12 6.41
N THR A 14 -8.46 -2.05 6.94
CA THR A 14 -7.21 -2.49 6.29
C THR A 14 -7.49 -3.03 4.89
N PHE A 15 -8.49 -3.90 4.77
CA PHE A 15 -8.91 -4.46 3.48
C PHE A 15 -9.41 -3.37 2.52
N LEU A 16 -10.25 -2.45 3.00
CA LEU A 16 -10.80 -1.37 2.17
C LEU A 16 -9.74 -0.37 1.72
N ILE A 17 -8.82 0.05 2.61
CA ILE A 17 -7.76 1.01 2.27
C ILE A 17 -6.88 0.46 1.14
N PHE A 18 -6.58 -0.84 1.18
CA PHE A 18 -5.75 -1.47 0.15
C PHE A 18 -6.44 -1.51 -1.23
N LEU A 19 -7.76 -1.71 -1.25
CA LEU A 19 -8.55 -1.70 -2.49
C LEU A 19 -8.85 -0.30 -3.01
N CYS A 20 -8.77 0.72 -2.16
CA CYS A 20 -9.07 2.08 -2.54
C CYS A 20 -7.94 2.73 -3.37
N PRO A 21 -8.28 3.59 -4.33
CA PRO A 21 -7.30 4.33 -5.16
C PRO A 21 -6.46 5.34 -4.37
N PHE A 22 -6.67 5.45 -3.05
CA PHE A 22 -5.85 6.29 -2.18
C PHE A 22 -4.45 5.73 -1.94
N PHE A 23 -4.24 4.42 -2.16
CA PHE A 23 -2.94 3.76 -2.16
C PHE A 23 -2.31 3.87 -3.55
N GLN A 24 -2.11 5.07 -4.07
CA GLN A 24 -1.43 5.29 -5.36
C GLN A 24 -0.07 5.97 -5.13
N THR A 25 0.93 5.66 -5.95
CA THR A 25 2.12 6.50 -6.07
C THR A 25 1.86 7.60 -7.10
N CYS A 26 2.39 8.81 -6.88
CA CYS A 26 2.33 9.90 -7.84
C CYS A 26 3.46 9.74 -8.86
N SER A 27 3.15 9.95 -10.14
CA SER A 27 4.18 10.14 -11.16
C SER A 27 4.78 11.54 -11.06
N ASP A 28 6.08 11.61 -11.33
CA ASP A 28 6.92 12.77 -11.14
C ASP A 28 6.38 14.08 -11.73
N LYS A 29 6.52 15.15 -10.94
CA LYS A 29 6.35 16.54 -11.43
C LYS A 29 7.59 17.02 -12.20
N ASN A 30 8.71 16.30 -12.11
CA ASN A 30 10.00 16.69 -12.67
C ASN A 30 10.22 16.33 -14.14
N LEU A 31 9.29 15.60 -14.78
CA LEU A 31 9.31 15.43 -16.25
C LEU A 31 9.27 16.78 -16.99
N LEU A 32 8.67 17.81 -16.38
CA LEU A 32 8.64 19.18 -16.89
C LEU A 32 10.03 19.82 -17.03
N LYS A 33 11.01 19.44 -16.20
CA LYS A 33 12.33 20.06 -16.22
C LYS A 33 13.22 19.50 -17.34
N ARG A 34 13.08 18.21 -17.67
CA ARG A 34 13.88 17.57 -18.74
C ARG A 34 13.43 17.91 -20.16
N THR A 35 12.15 18.21 -20.37
CA THR A 35 11.64 18.53 -21.72
C THR A 35 11.95 19.98 -22.13
N VAL A 36 12.00 20.91 -21.17
CA VAL A 36 12.33 22.33 -21.44
C VAL A 36 13.79 22.52 -21.84
N GLU A 37 14.70 21.66 -21.35
CA GLU A 37 16.12 21.69 -21.76
C GLU A 37 16.36 21.22 -23.21
N LYS A 38 15.38 20.58 -23.86
CA LYS A 38 15.50 20.08 -25.25
C LYS A 38 14.99 21.02 -26.35
N GLY A 39 14.80 22.31 -26.04
CA GLY A 39 14.83 23.38 -27.06
C GLY A 39 13.84 23.24 -28.22
N ILE A 40 12.58 22.90 -27.95
CA ILE A 40 11.54 22.89 -28.99
C ILE A 40 10.69 24.17 -28.85
N THR A 41 10.86 25.09 -29.79
CA THR A 41 10.04 26.30 -29.95
C THR A 41 8.72 25.95 -30.63
N VAL A 42 7.63 25.87 -29.87
CA VAL A 42 6.26 25.74 -30.39
C VAL A 42 5.37 26.82 -29.79
N THR A 43 4.43 27.31 -30.60
CA THR A 43 3.49 28.40 -30.31
C THR A 43 2.67 28.15 -29.02
N PRO A 44 2.36 29.18 -28.21
CA PRO A 44 1.90 29.01 -26.82
C PRO A 44 0.56 28.29 -26.61
N GLU A 45 -0.26 28.15 -27.65
CA GLU A 45 -1.66 27.69 -27.55
C GLU A 45 -1.80 26.21 -27.94
N GLU A 46 -1.10 25.77 -28.99
CA GLU A 46 -0.97 24.35 -29.38
C GLU A 46 -0.16 23.58 -28.32
N LEU A 47 0.87 24.21 -27.75
CA LEU A 47 1.64 23.67 -26.63
C LEU A 47 0.75 23.36 -25.42
N ARG A 48 -0.24 24.21 -25.10
CA ARG A 48 -1.09 24.03 -23.92
C ARG A 48 -2.05 22.86 -24.06
N ILE A 49 -2.64 22.67 -25.23
CA ILE A 49 -3.60 21.57 -25.49
C ILE A 49 -2.86 20.23 -25.56
N GLU A 50 -1.68 20.19 -26.17
CA GLU A 50 -0.83 18.99 -26.23
C GLU A 50 -0.14 18.70 -24.88
N GLN A 51 0.19 19.74 -24.10
CA GLN A 51 0.60 19.61 -22.68
C GLN A 51 -0.51 19.07 -21.81
N GLU A 52 -1.75 19.51 -21.97
CA GLU A 52 -2.88 19.00 -21.17
C GLU A 52 -3.15 17.53 -21.50
N LYS A 53 -3.12 17.17 -22.79
CA LYS A 53 -3.28 15.77 -23.24
C LYS A 53 -2.13 14.88 -22.77
N SER A 54 -0.87 15.32 -22.90
CA SER A 54 0.30 14.57 -22.43
C SER A 54 0.40 14.50 -20.90
N LEU A 55 -0.08 15.52 -20.17
CA LEU A 55 -0.24 15.48 -18.70
C LEU A 55 -1.34 14.51 -18.28
N ILE A 56 -2.46 14.45 -19.01
CA ILE A 56 -3.56 13.50 -18.76
C ILE A 56 -3.11 12.06 -19.08
N GLU A 57 -2.36 11.85 -20.16
CA GLU A 57 -1.77 10.54 -20.51
C GLU A 57 -0.66 10.14 -19.54
N SER A 58 0.24 11.04 -19.15
CA SER A 58 1.29 10.76 -18.14
C SER A 58 0.71 10.50 -16.76
N ARG A 59 -0.40 11.17 -16.39
CA ARG A 59 -1.16 10.89 -15.16
C ARG A 59 -1.86 9.54 -15.20
N LYS A 60 -2.31 9.09 -16.37
CA LYS A 60 -2.96 7.77 -16.54
C LYS A 60 -1.94 6.63 -16.66
N GLY A 61 -0.75 6.89 -17.21
CA GLY A 61 0.27 5.86 -17.47
C GLY A 61 1.13 5.47 -16.27
N ASN A 62 1.29 6.35 -15.27
CA ASN A 62 2.33 6.19 -14.25
C ASN A 62 1.85 6.26 -12.78
N THR A 63 0.54 6.21 -12.52
CA THR A 63 0.03 6.05 -11.14
C THR A 63 -0.50 4.64 -10.95
N ALA A 64 0.27 3.78 -10.29
CA ALA A 64 -0.20 2.44 -9.91
C ALA A 64 -0.79 2.50 -8.50
N SER A 65 -2.02 2.02 -8.36
CA SER A 65 -2.64 1.73 -7.07
C SER A 65 -2.07 0.43 -6.47
N GLY A 66 -2.18 0.23 -5.15
CA GLY A 66 -1.73 -0.99 -4.48
C GLY A 66 -2.42 -2.25 -5.00
N TYR A 67 -3.69 -2.14 -5.41
CA TYR A 67 -4.40 -3.18 -6.13
C TYR A 67 -3.82 -3.43 -7.53
N GLU A 68 -3.54 -2.39 -8.31
CA GLU A 68 -2.90 -2.55 -9.63
C GLU A 68 -1.50 -3.16 -9.51
N MET A 69 -0.73 -2.79 -8.48
CA MET A 69 0.57 -3.42 -8.17
C MET A 69 0.40 -4.90 -7.80
N ALA A 70 -0.60 -5.25 -7.00
CA ALA A 70 -0.89 -6.63 -6.63
C ALA A 70 -1.31 -7.49 -7.83
N PHE A 71 -2.07 -6.94 -8.77
CA PHE A 71 -2.54 -7.66 -9.97
C PHE A 71 -1.61 -7.55 -11.17
N TYR A 72 -0.58 -6.71 -11.12
CA TYR A 72 0.45 -6.58 -12.16
C TYR A 72 1.06 -7.94 -12.52
N ILE A 73 1.28 -8.77 -11.50
CA ILE A 73 1.80 -10.14 -11.60
C ILE A 73 0.96 -10.98 -12.56
N PHE A 74 -0.37 -10.86 -12.57
CA PHE A 74 -1.23 -11.72 -13.39
C PHE A 74 -1.36 -11.25 -14.84
N ASN A 75 -1.17 -9.95 -15.11
CA ASN A 75 -1.40 -9.38 -16.44
C ASN A 75 -0.20 -9.52 -17.38
N LYS A 76 1.02 -9.66 -16.84
CA LYS A 76 2.27 -9.72 -17.63
C LYS A 76 3.18 -10.89 -17.28
N PHE A 77 2.67 -11.91 -16.60
CA PHE A 77 3.50 -13.01 -16.13
C PHE A 77 4.20 -13.74 -17.27
N GLU A 78 5.52 -13.63 -17.33
CA GLU A 78 6.39 -14.50 -18.12
C GLU A 78 7.30 -15.31 -17.19
N LEU A 79 7.65 -16.55 -17.56
CA LEU A 79 8.54 -17.39 -16.73
C LEU A 79 9.92 -16.75 -16.51
N GLN A 80 10.33 -15.83 -17.38
CA GLN A 80 11.55 -15.05 -17.26
C GLN A 80 11.49 -14.03 -16.10
N ASP A 81 10.30 -13.58 -15.70
CA ASP A 81 10.10 -12.61 -14.61
C ASP A 81 10.41 -13.19 -13.23
N LEU A 82 10.43 -14.52 -13.08
CA LEU A 82 10.83 -15.17 -11.82
C LEU A 82 12.29 -14.89 -11.45
N SER A 83 13.11 -14.47 -12.42
CA SER A 83 14.48 -14.02 -12.24
C SER A 83 14.57 -12.53 -11.86
N ASP A 84 13.53 -11.74 -12.08
CA ASP A 84 13.56 -10.30 -11.85
C ASP A 84 13.28 -9.98 -10.38
N SER A 85 14.12 -9.14 -9.78
CA SER A 85 13.92 -8.65 -8.41
C SER A 85 12.68 -7.77 -8.30
N GLY A 86 12.30 -7.05 -9.37
CA GLY A 86 11.09 -6.23 -9.42
C GLY A 86 9.82 -7.04 -9.23
N PHE A 87 9.77 -8.25 -9.78
CA PHE A 87 8.65 -9.18 -9.63
C PHE A 87 8.33 -9.46 -8.15
N TYR A 88 9.36 -9.71 -7.34
CA TYR A 88 9.18 -10.02 -5.91
C TYR A 88 8.64 -8.82 -5.12
N TYR A 89 8.93 -7.59 -5.52
CA TYR A 89 8.33 -6.39 -4.89
C TYR A 89 6.82 -6.31 -5.15
N PHE A 90 6.38 -6.58 -6.38
CA PHE A 90 4.94 -6.68 -6.69
C PHE A 90 4.28 -7.85 -5.97
N LEU A 91 4.98 -8.99 -5.84
CA LEU A 91 4.52 -10.16 -5.09
C LEU A 91 4.25 -9.83 -3.61
N CYS A 92 5.06 -8.97 -2.99
CA CYS A 92 4.77 -8.50 -1.63
C CYS A 92 3.40 -7.82 -1.54
N PHE A 93 3.04 -6.93 -2.47
CA PHE A 93 1.73 -6.27 -2.48
C PHE A 93 0.57 -7.27 -2.69
N PHE A 94 0.77 -8.27 -3.55
CA PHE A 94 -0.24 -9.33 -3.70
C PHE A 94 -0.43 -10.13 -2.41
N ILE A 95 0.65 -10.51 -1.73
CA ILE A 95 0.58 -11.22 -0.45
C ILE A 95 -0.11 -10.35 0.61
N VAL A 96 0.14 -9.03 0.64
CA VAL A 96 -0.52 -8.07 1.54
C VAL A 96 -2.04 -8.04 1.34
N LEU A 97 -2.49 -8.09 0.09
CA LEU A 97 -3.93 -8.18 -0.22
C LEU A 97 -4.53 -9.47 0.39
N ILE A 98 -3.89 -10.61 0.15
CA ILE A 98 -4.35 -11.91 0.68
C ILE A 98 -4.37 -11.90 2.21
N ILE A 99 -3.32 -11.40 2.85
CA ILE A 99 -3.25 -11.26 4.31
C ILE A 99 -4.39 -10.36 4.83
N SER A 100 -4.70 -9.28 4.12
CA SER A 100 -5.77 -8.35 4.53
C SER A 100 -7.15 -9.02 4.49
N ILE A 101 -7.42 -9.88 3.51
CA ILE A 101 -8.64 -10.70 3.45
C ILE A 101 -8.68 -11.70 4.61
N ILE A 102 -7.56 -12.39 4.86
CA ILE A 102 -7.45 -13.39 5.94
C ILE A 102 -7.62 -12.72 7.32
N LEU A 103 -7.04 -11.53 7.52
CA LEU A 103 -7.20 -10.71 8.72
C LEU A 103 -8.67 -10.37 8.97
N PHE A 104 -9.38 -9.95 7.92
CA PHE A 104 -10.80 -9.66 8.01
C PHE A 104 -11.60 -10.90 8.42
N TYR A 105 -11.36 -12.06 7.80
CA TYR A 105 -12.00 -13.32 8.17
C TYR A 105 -11.73 -13.74 9.63
N PHE A 106 -10.48 -13.74 10.08
CA PHE A 106 -10.13 -14.14 11.45
C PHE A 106 -10.59 -13.13 12.51
N SER A 107 -10.86 -11.87 12.13
CA SER A 107 -11.45 -10.87 13.02
C SER A 107 -12.85 -11.29 13.54
N PHE A 108 -13.62 -12.01 12.73
CA PHE A 108 -14.92 -12.56 13.15
C PHE A 108 -14.78 -13.80 14.03
N LYS A 109 -13.75 -14.62 13.80
CA LYS A 109 -13.44 -15.80 14.62
C LYS A 109 -12.77 -15.46 15.95
N ASN A 110 -12.53 -14.18 16.24
CA ASN A 110 -11.85 -13.69 17.45
C ASN A 110 -10.49 -14.36 17.72
N LYS A 111 -9.77 -14.79 16.67
CA LYS A 111 -8.45 -15.43 16.80
C LYS A 111 -7.35 -14.38 16.88
N PHE A 112 -7.30 -13.63 17.99
CA PHE A 112 -6.42 -12.45 18.12
C PHE A 112 -4.92 -12.74 17.99
N ARG A 113 -4.47 -13.96 18.33
CA ARG A 113 -3.08 -14.40 18.11
C ARG A 113 -2.72 -14.45 16.62
N ILE A 114 -3.63 -14.96 15.79
CA ILE A 114 -3.45 -15.00 14.34
C ILE A 114 -3.50 -13.58 13.77
N ILE A 115 -4.45 -12.76 14.24
CA ILE A 115 -4.57 -11.35 13.83
C ILE A 115 -3.29 -10.57 14.14
N TYR A 116 -2.71 -10.76 15.33
CA TYR A 116 -1.45 -10.14 15.71
C TYR A 116 -0.31 -10.55 14.78
N LEU A 117 -0.12 -11.85 14.57
CA LEU A 117 0.96 -12.37 13.72
C LEU A 117 0.80 -11.90 12.27
N LEU A 118 -0.41 -12.01 11.71
CA LEU A 118 -0.69 -11.56 10.36
C LEU A 118 -0.53 -10.04 10.21
N SER A 119 -0.95 -9.24 11.19
CA SER A 119 -0.76 -7.77 11.14
C SER A 119 0.71 -7.40 11.17
N LEU A 120 1.54 -8.13 11.92
CA LEU A 120 2.98 -7.92 11.95
C LEU A 120 3.61 -8.23 10.59
N ILE A 121 3.28 -9.39 10.01
CA ILE A 121 3.77 -9.79 8.69
C ILE A 121 3.31 -8.79 7.63
N ASN A 122 2.04 -8.36 7.67
CA ASN A 122 1.48 -7.39 6.75
C ASN A 122 2.23 -6.04 6.78
N LEU A 123 2.59 -5.59 7.99
CA LEU A 123 3.33 -4.35 8.17
C LEU A 123 4.73 -4.43 7.56
N VAL A 124 5.44 -5.54 7.78
CA VAL A 124 6.79 -5.77 7.22
C VAL A 124 6.73 -5.85 5.69
N LEU A 125 5.78 -6.61 5.15
CA LEU A 125 5.61 -6.79 3.70
C LEU A 125 5.20 -5.52 2.97
N VAL A 126 4.61 -4.54 3.65
CA VAL A 126 4.31 -3.24 3.06
C VAL A 126 5.53 -2.31 3.11
N ILE A 127 6.21 -2.24 4.26
CA ILE A 127 7.37 -1.36 4.44
C ILE A 127 8.55 -1.78 3.56
N PHE A 128 8.83 -3.08 3.47
CA PHE A 128 9.99 -3.61 2.74
C PHE A 128 10.03 -3.19 1.26
N PRO A 129 9.01 -3.47 0.42
CA PRO A 129 9.05 -3.11 -0.99
C PRO A 129 9.11 -1.60 -1.21
N MET A 130 8.49 -0.78 -0.34
CA MET A 130 8.59 0.68 -0.47
C MET A 130 9.97 1.21 -0.13
N LEU A 131 10.64 0.60 0.85
CA LEU A 131 12.03 0.93 1.15
C LEU A 131 12.94 0.53 -0.02
N SER A 132 12.68 -0.62 -0.64
CA SER A 132 13.38 -1.04 -1.86
C SER A 132 13.14 -0.08 -3.04
N PHE A 133 11.91 0.38 -3.27
CA PHE A 133 11.61 1.37 -4.31
C PHE A 133 12.31 2.70 -4.09
N TYR A 134 12.45 3.14 -2.84
CA TYR A 134 13.21 4.33 -2.49
C TYR A 134 14.71 4.16 -2.81
N PHE A 135 15.32 3.04 -2.41
CA PHE A 135 16.73 2.77 -2.70
C PHE A 135 17.03 2.49 -4.18
N ALA A 136 16.05 1.99 -4.92
CA ALA A 136 16.15 1.78 -6.36
C ALA A 136 15.90 3.06 -7.19
N GLU A 137 15.73 4.22 -6.52
CA GLU A 137 15.42 5.52 -7.15
C GLU A 137 14.14 5.50 -8.02
N ILE A 138 13.25 4.51 -7.80
CA ILE A 138 11.92 4.45 -8.44
C ILE A 138 11.00 5.50 -7.82
N LEU A 139 11.19 5.80 -6.54
CA LEU A 139 10.55 6.89 -5.82
C LEU A 139 11.59 7.99 -5.57
N GLU A 140 11.64 9.01 -6.44
CA GLU A 140 12.57 10.14 -6.31
C GLU A 140 12.27 11.00 -5.05
N ASP A 141 11.00 11.09 -4.64
CA ASP A 141 10.58 11.84 -3.46
C ASP A 141 9.49 11.09 -2.68
N LEU A 142 9.61 11.01 -1.34
CA LEU A 142 8.59 10.45 -0.46
C LEU A 142 7.26 11.20 -0.54
N ASN A 143 7.26 12.46 -0.98
CA ASN A 143 6.05 13.22 -1.29
C ASN A 143 5.22 12.60 -2.43
N GLN A 144 5.80 11.69 -3.22
CA GLN A 144 5.07 10.95 -4.25
C GLN A 144 4.17 9.86 -3.65
N ILE A 145 4.38 9.45 -2.40
CA ILE A 145 3.56 8.45 -1.72
C ILE A 145 2.25 9.10 -1.28
N LYS A 146 1.10 8.65 -1.80
CA LYS A 146 -0.20 9.19 -1.35
C LYS A 146 -0.53 8.76 0.07
N TYR A 147 -1.37 9.57 0.72
CA TYR A 147 -1.81 9.40 2.10
C TYR A 147 -2.42 8.02 2.41
N GLY A 148 -2.96 7.30 1.42
CA GLY A 148 -3.52 5.96 1.63
C GLY A 148 -2.47 4.95 2.11
N TYR A 149 -1.21 5.10 1.71
CA TYR A 149 -0.12 4.26 2.21
C TYR A 149 0.14 4.48 3.69
N TYR A 150 0.27 5.75 4.12
CA TYR A 150 0.43 6.11 5.52
C TYR A 150 -0.78 5.69 6.35
N LEU A 151 -1.99 5.86 5.82
CA LEU A 151 -3.23 5.44 6.47
C LEU A 151 -3.25 3.91 6.67
N PHE A 152 -2.82 3.14 5.68
CA PHE A 152 -2.71 1.69 5.78
C PHE A 152 -1.72 1.27 6.88
N ILE A 153 -0.54 1.89 6.93
CA ILE A 153 0.47 1.62 7.96
C ILE A 153 -0.07 1.95 9.35
N ILE A 154 -0.61 3.15 9.54
CA ILE A 154 -1.16 3.59 10.83
C ILE A 154 -2.29 2.65 11.27
N ASN A 155 -3.21 2.32 10.37
CA ASN A 155 -4.32 1.41 10.66
C ASN A 155 -3.80 0.02 11.08
N THR A 156 -2.79 -0.50 10.38
CA THR A 156 -2.17 -1.80 10.68
C THR A 156 -1.42 -1.77 12.02
N ILE A 157 -0.75 -0.67 12.37
CA ILE A 157 -0.11 -0.49 13.69
C ILE A 157 -1.16 -0.48 14.81
N ILE A 158 -2.26 0.25 14.64
CA ILE A 158 -3.35 0.28 15.63
C ILE A 158 -3.94 -1.12 15.82
N LEU A 159 -4.18 -1.84 14.72
CA LEU A 159 -4.67 -3.23 14.73
C LEU A 159 -3.71 -4.17 15.48
N LEU A 160 -2.40 -4.02 15.26
CA LEU A 160 -1.35 -4.78 15.94
C LEU A 160 -1.33 -4.50 17.46
N LEU A 161 -1.36 -3.23 17.86
CA LEU A 161 -1.34 -2.83 19.27
C LEU A 161 -2.61 -3.30 20.00
N LEU A 162 -3.77 -3.16 19.37
CA LEU A 162 -5.04 -3.55 19.95
C LEU A 162 -5.17 -5.07 20.08
N SER A 163 -4.77 -5.82 19.06
CA SER A 163 -4.77 -7.29 19.09
C SER A 163 -3.83 -7.82 20.18
N ARG A 164 -2.63 -7.23 20.34
CA ARG A 164 -1.72 -7.54 21.46
C ARG A 164 -2.34 -7.25 22.82
N LYS A 165 -3.04 -6.12 22.97
CA LYS A 165 -3.69 -5.74 24.24
C LYS A 165 -4.82 -6.68 24.62
N ILE A 166 -5.59 -7.18 23.65
CA ILE A 166 -6.65 -8.17 23.89
C ILE A 166 -6.02 -9.49 24.31
N MET A 167 -5.02 -9.98 23.59
CA MET A 167 -4.30 -11.21 23.95
C MET A 167 -3.74 -11.17 25.37
N LYS A 168 -3.03 -10.10 25.76
CA LYS A 168 -2.46 -9.99 27.11
C LYS A 168 -3.53 -10.03 28.22
N LYS A 169 -4.74 -9.53 27.95
CA LYS A 169 -5.84 -9.57 28.91
C LYS A 169 -6.42 -10.99 29.06
N ASP A 170 -6.46 -11.76 27.98
CA ASP A 170 -6.92 -13.15 28.00
C ASP A 170 -5.93 -14.09 28.72
N PHE A 171 -4.63 -13.72 28.77
CA PHE A 171 -3.58 -14.46 29.51
C PHE A 171 -3.43 -14.06 30.99
N LEU A 172 -3.98 -12.92 31.42
CA LEU A 172 -4.01 -12.50 32.83
C LEU A 172 -5.46 -12.54 33.32
N PRO A 173 -6.00 -13.74 33.66
CA PRO A 173 -7.30 -13.82 34.28
C PRO A 173 -7.21 -13.18 35.67
N SER A 174 -7.91 -12.06 35.84
CA SER A 174 -8.44 -11.54 37.10
C SER A 174 -7.76 -12.05 38.39
N THR A 175 -6.54 -11.61 38.66
CA THR A 175 -6.07 -11.49 40.04
C THR A 175 -6.21 -10.03 40.44
N VAL A 176 -6.78 -9.79 41.61
CA VAL A 176 -7.03 -8.48 42.23
C VAL A 176 -8.28 -7.74 41.71
N LYS A 177 -9.44 -8.30 42.04
CA LYS A 177 -10.52 -7.51 42.65
C LYS A 177 -10.91 -8.22 43.95
N SER A 178 -10.25 -7.84 45.05
CA SER A 178 -10.77 -8.01 46.41
C SER A 178 -10.93 -6.62 47.00
#